data_AF-A0A2G0CBQ1-F1
#
_entry.id   AF-A0A2G0CBQ1-F1
#
_cell.length_a   1.000
_cell.length_b   1.000
_cell.length_c   1.000
_cell.angle_alpha   90.00
_cell.angle_beta   90.00
_cell.angle_gamma   90.00
#
_symmetry.space_group_name_H-M   'P 1'
#
loop_
_entity.id
_entity.type
_entity.pdbx_description
1 polymer ?
#
loop_
_entity_poly.entity_id
_entity_poly.type
_entity_poly.pdbx_seq_one_letter_code
_entity_poly.pdbx_strand_id
1 'polypeptide(L)'
;MQHFLPAPPRWLACFFLLSSLAGLHAQAGPVGGLEATAYDHHVELNWEQPGNPAVESVRVYGAAEGGEFAVLGTGSLQNRYIHFVGDFDVTTRYFLRAITRDGRLGEPSDTVAATTYEMSDSALLDMVQEYTLRYFYEFGHPVSGMARERNTTSVVTSGGTGFGLMALIVGAERGFLTREQALERTNKIVDFLTTVPTFKGAFSHWMNGATGAVVPFSPLDDGGDLVETAFLIQGLLTSRQYFDGDSPEEVRLRENVNQLWSGVNWSWYRKQVGNVLYWHWSPNHDFQINLPIRGFNETHIVYLLGVAAPTPGHRIAPSLYHTGWAGGNYTTNASYYGIPLLVGSGKGGPLFFSHYSYLGFDPRGKRDQYTNYFVRNTNHTLINYEHAQANPYNRAGYGPGVWGLTASDDPNGYLAHAPDSPTLDNGTITPTAALGSMPYTPEKSLTALKHMYRELGDRTWGTYGFYDAFNIGANWYADSYLAIDQGPIIVMIENYRSGLLWDLFMSSPEIAPALDAVGFVEDTTTAVAALPDFLADRPLVFPNPATAGGAAQLQLTLARPQTVSVQLVDVTGRTLETLVTPTALAGGLHELTLHPRTRPSQGLYYLMVTGQHGESLTLPWLITR
;
A
#
# COMPACT_ATOMS: atom_id res chain seq x y z
N MET A 1 -78.07 -9.77 -70.17
CA MET A 1 -76.66 -9.31 -70.28
C MET A 1 -76.00 -9.66 -68.97
N GLN A 2 -75.14 -10.70 -68.94
CA GLN A 2 -73.68 -10.55 -68.69
C GLN A 2 -73.42 -9.82 -67.35
N HIS A 3 -72.88 -10.38 -66.28
CA HIS A 3 -71.85 -11.41 -66.14
C HIS A 3 -71.97 -12.15 -64.79
N PHE A 4 -71.58 -13.42 -64.79
CA PHE A 4 -71.31 -14.26 -63.62
C PHE A 4 -70.06 -13.80 -62.86
N LEU A 5 -70.10 -13.83 -61.52
CA LEU A 5 -68.91 -13.91 -60.65
C LEU A 5 -69.06 -15.13 -59.72
N PRO A 6 -68.12 -16.09 -59.73
CA PRO A 6 -68.22 -17.32 -58.93
C PRO A 6 -67.48 -17.23 -57.58
N ALA A 7 -67.91 -18.11 -56.68
CA ALA A 7 -67.41 -18.37 -55.33
C ALA A 7 -65.90 -18.74 -55.25
N PRO A 8 -65.24 -18.57 -54.09
CA PRO A 8 -63.78 -18.67 -53.99
C PRO A 8 -63.29 -20.12 -53.98
N PRO A 9 -62.07 -20.41 -54.49
CA PRO A 9 -61.54 -21.76 -54.53
C PRO A 9 -60.77 -22.13 -53.26
N ARG A 10 -60.93 -23.39 -52.86
CA ARG A 10 -60.05 -24.13 -51.94
C ARG A 10 -58.74 -24.48 -52.65
N TRP A 11 -57.62 -23.96 -52.18
CA TRP A 11 -56.28 -24.54 -52.40
C TRP A 11 -55.45 -24.39 -51.11
N LEU A 12 -55.49 -25.43 -50.28
CA LEU A 12 -54.46 -25.75 -49.28
C LEU A 12 -53.60 -26.86 -49.88
N ALA A 13 -52.35 -26.58 -50.23
CA ALA A 13 -51.26 -27.57 -50.25
C ALA A 13 -49.91 -26.91 -50.60
N CYS A 14 -48.93 -27.17 -49.73
CA CYS A 14 -47.49 -27.22 -50.02
C CYS A 14 -46.79 -25.91 -50.40
N PHE A 15 -46.21 -25.22 -49.41
CA PHE A 15 -44.83 -24.69 -49.47
C PHE A 15 -44.42 -24.18 -48.08
N PHE A 16 -43.93 -25.07 -47.22
CA PHE A 16 -43.00 -24.73 -46.13
C PHE A 16 -42.11 -25.94 -45.87
N LEU A 17 -41.03 -26.01 -46.64
CA LEU A 17 -39.90 -26.88 -46.41
C LEU A 17 -38.71 -25.95 -46.12
N LEU A 18 -37.97 -26.29 -45.05
CA LEU A 18 -36.70 -25.70 -44.59
C LEU A 18 -36.76 -24.37 -43.83
N SER A 19 -36.98 -24.48 -42.52
CA SER A 19 -36.03 -23.97 -41.50
C SER A 19 -36.48 -24.41 -40.11
N SER A 20 -36.61 -25.72 -39.91
CA SER A 20 -36.47 -26.29 -38.57
C SER A 20 -34.97 -26.27 -38.22
N LEU A 21 -34.45 -25.10 -37.85
CA LEU A 21 -33.36 -25.05 -36.87
C LEU A 21 -34.00 -25.48 -35.54
N ALA A 22 -34.19 -26.78 -35.41
CA ALA A 22 -34.17 -27.39 -34.09
C ALA A 22 -32.82 -27.01 -33.52
N GLY A 23 -32.79 -26.00 -32.66
CA GLY A 23 -31.66 -25.80 -31.77
C GLY A 23 -31.57 -27.05 -30.91
N LEU A 24 -30.86 -28.07 -31.38
CA LEU A 24 -30.22 -29.01 -30.47
C LEU A 24 -29.35 -28.12 -29.59
N HIS A 25 -29.80 -27.89 -28.36
CA HIS A 25 -29.03 -27.21 -27.34
C HIS A 25 -27.92 -28.18 -26.94
N ALA A 26 -26.90 -28.28 -27.79
CA ALA A 26 -25.76 -29.15 -27.58
C ALA A 26 -25.13 -28.75 -26.24
N GLN A 27 -24.91 -29.75 -25.39
CA GLN A 27 -24.15 -29.59 -24.16
C GLN A 27 -22.83 -28.90 -24.51
N ALA A 28 -22.47 -27.85 -23.76
CA ALA A 28 -21.21 -27.18 -24.00
C ALA A 28 -20.05 -28.18 -23.90
N GLY A 29 -19.10 -28.11 -24.83
CA GLY A 29 -17.90 -28.93 -24.80
C GLY A 29 -17.05 -28.69 -23.54
N PRO A 30 -16.01 -29.51 -23.32
CA PRO A 30 -15.12 -29.35 -22.18
C PRO A 30 -14.41 -28.00 -22.22
N VAL A 31 -14.12 -27.45 -21.05
CA VAL A 31 -13.26 -26.26 -20.90
C VAL A 31 -11.82 -26.68 -21.19
N GLY A 32 -11.17 -26.03 -22.15
CA GLY A 32 -9.80 -26.33 -22.58
C GLY A 32 -8.74 -25.61 -21.74
N GLY A 33 -7.50 -26.13 -21.81
CA GLY A 33 -6.31 -25.48 -21.24
C GLY A 33 -6.33 -25.28 -19.73
N LEU A 34 -6.99 -26.17 -18.97
CA LEU A 34 -6.96 -26.12 -17.51
C LEU A 34 -5.53 -26.34 -17.01
N GLU A 35 -5.00 -25.37 -16.29
CA GLU A 35 -3.71 -25.42 -15.59
C GLU A 35 -3.92 -25.13 -14.10
N ALA A 36 -3.11 -25.76 -13.25
CA ALA A 36 -3.14 -25.57 -11.80
C ALA A 36 -1.74 -25.23 -11.29
N THR A 37 -1.56 -23.99 -10.84
CA THR A 37 -0.29 -23.47 -10.29
C THR A 37 -0.38 -23.49 -8.77
N ALA A 38 0.48 -24.26 -8.12
CA ALA A 38 0.56 -24.31 -6.67
C ALA A 38 1.43 -23.19 -6.09
N TYR A 39 1.01 -22.67 -4.94
CA TYR A 39 1.76 -21.76 -4.08
C TYR A 39 1.78 -22.32 -2.64
N ASP A 40 2.13 -21.49 -1.66
CA ASP A 40 2.23 -21.88 -0.25
C ASP A 40 0.93 -22.47 0.31
N HIS A 41 -0.20 -21.75 0.20
CA HIS A 41 -1.47 -22.14 0.81
C HIS A 41 -2.65 -22.08 -0.17
N HIS A 42 -2.39 -21.79 -1.44
CA HIS A 42 -3.43 -21.76 -2.46
C HIS A 42 -2.95 -22.40 -3.76
N VAL A 43 -3.92 -22.82 -4.58
CA VAL A 43 -3.72 -23.21 -5.96
C VAL A 43 -4.49 -22.24 -6.84
N GLU A 44 -3.80 -21.67 -7.82
CA GLU A 44 -4.40 -20.85 -8.85
C GLU A 44 -4.72 -21.71 -10.08
N LEU A 45 -6.00 -21.73 -10.45
CA LEU A 45 -6.47 -22.40 -11.65
C LEU A 45 -6.65 -21.38 -12.76
N ASN A 46 -6.11 -21.67 -13.94
CA ASN A 46 -6.32 -20.88 -15.15
C ASN A 46 -6.87 -21.78 -16.27
N TRP A 47 -7.63 -21.21 -17.21
CA TRP A 47 -8.15 -21.94 -18.36
C TRP A 47 -8.30 -21.06 -19.61
N GLU A 48 -8.58 -21.68 -20.76
CA GLU A 48 -8.86 -20.94 -21.99
C GLU A 48 -10.30 -20.43 -22.01
N GLN A 49 -10.51 -19.23 -22.58
CA GLN A 49 -11.86 -18.70 -22.73
C GLN A 49 -12.74 -19.67 -23.54
N PRO A 50 -13.88 -20.13 -22.99
CA PRO A 50 -14.75 -21.05 -23.72
C PRO A 50 -15.23 -20.44 -25.04
N GLY A 51 -14.95 -21.09 -26.17
CA GLY A 51 -15.33 -20.61 -27.50
C GLY A 51 -16.85 -20.59 -27.75
N ASN A 52 -17.65 -21.21 -26.89
CA ASN A 52 -19.11 -21.19 -26.98
C ASN A 52 -19.67 -19.91 -26.33
N PRO A 53 -20.29 -18.99 -27.10
CA PRO A 53 -20.79 -17.72 -26.58
C PRO A 53 -22.00 -17.86 -25.63
N ALA A 54 -22.58 -19.07 -25.52
CA ALA A 54 -23.63 -19.35 -24.55
C ALA A 54 -23.07 -19.59 -23.14
N VAL A 55 -21.76 -19.79 -22.96
CA VAL A 55 -21.13 -19.99 -21.64
C VAL A 55 -21.02 -18.65 -20.91
N GLU A 56 -21.53 -18.59 -19.68
CA GLU A 56 -21.48 -17.37 -18.83
C GLU A 56 -20.52 -17.49 -17.66
N SER A 57 -20.23 -18.71 -17.21
CA SER A 57 -19.32 -18.97 -16.10
C SER A 57 -18.78 -20.40 -16.16
N VAL A 58 -17.83 -20.70 -15.29
CA VAL A 58 -17.24 -22.04 -15.18
C VAL A 58 -17.36 -22.53 -13.75
N ARG A 59 -17.91 -23.73 -13.54
CA ARG A 59 -17.94 -24.36 -12.23
C ARG A 59 -16.63 -25.10 -11.97
N VAL A 60 -16.07 -24.89 -10.79
CA VAL A 60 -14.83 -25.49 -10.34
C VAL A 60 -15.14 -26.64 -9.38
N TYR A 61 -14.57 -27.81 -9.67
CA TYR A 61 -14.64 -28.98 -8.81
C TYR A 61 -13.25 -29.30 -8.27
N GLY A 62 -13.19 -29.70 -7.00
CA GLY A 62 -11.96 -30.08 -6.32
C GLY A 62 -12.13 -31.34 -5.49
N ALA A 63 -11.06 -32.11 -5.35
CA ALA A 63 -10.98 -33.27 -4.48
C ALA A 63 -9.60 -33.39 -3.87
N ALA A 64 -9.54 -33.77 -2.58
CA ALA A 64 -8.32 -34.29 -2.00
C ALA A 64 -7.85 -35.56 -2.74
N GLU A 65 -6.58 -35.93 -2.54
CA GLU A 65 -6.04 -37.18 -3.07
C GLU A 65 -6.86 -38.39 -2.57
N GLY A 66 -7.34 -39.23 -3.50
CA GLY A 66 -8.23 -40.36 -3.19
C GLY A 66 -9.67 -40.02 -2.79
N GLY A 67 -10.02 -38.72 -2.65
CA GLY A 67 -11.37 -38.26 -2.28
C GLY A 67 -12.34 -38.12 -3.45
N GLU A 68 -13.63 -37.88 -3.13
CA GLU A 68 -14.65 -37.52 -4.12
C GLU A 68 -14.60 -36.03 -4.46
N PHE A 69 -15.00 -35.68 -5.69
CA PHE A 69 -15.05 -34.29 -6.13
C PHE A 69 -16.27 -33.55 -5.57
N ALA A 70 -16.01 -32.37 -5.01
CA ALA A 70 -17.02 -31.43 -4.55
C ALA A 70 -16.94 -30.12 -5.34
N VAL A 71 -18.02 -29.34 -5.32
CA VAL A 71 -18.03 -27.99 -5.89
C VAL A 71 -17.25 -27.07 -4.96
N LEU A 72 -16.19 -26.44 -5.46
CA LEU A 72 -15.43 -25.42 -4.73
C LEU A 72 -16.02 -24.03 -4.95
N GLY A 73 -16.49 -23.76 -6.17
CA GLY A 73 -17.04 -22.45 -6.50
C GLY A 73 -17.39 -22.32 -7.97
N THR A 74 -17.69 -21.09 -8.37
CA THR A 74 -17.93 -20.70 -9.76
C THR A 74 -16.90 -19.63 -10.14
N GLY A 75 -16.04 -19.95 -11.09
CA GLY A 75 -15.10 -19.03 -11.71
C GLY A 75 -15.79 -18.07 -12.67
N SER A 76 -15.25 -16.86 -12.75
CA SER A 76 -15.72 -15.82 -13.68
C SER A 76 -15.17 -16.05 -15.09
N LEU A 77 -15.65 -15.29 -16.07
CA LEU A 77 -15.11 -15.28 -17.44
C LEU A 77 -13.68 -14.72 -17.54
N GLN A 78 -13.06 -14.29 -16.43
CA GLN A 78 -11.64 -13.91 -16.38
C GLN A 78 -10.70 -15.13 -16.43
N ASN A 79 -11.27 -16.32 -16.60
CA ASN A 79 -10.59 -17.60 -16.76
C ASN A 79 -9.62 -17.97 -15.65
N ARG A 80 -9.94 -17.56 -14.42
CA ARG A 80 -9.09 -17.76 -13.24
C ARG A 80 -9.93 -18.07 -12.01
N TYR A 81 -9.40 -18.91 -11.14
CA TYR A 81 -9.97 -19.20 -9.82
C TYR A 81 -8.86 -19.50 -8.81
N ILE A 82 -8.89 -18.83 -7.65
CA ILE A 82 -7.96 -19.08 -6.56
C ILE A 82 -8.66 -19.99 -5.55
N HIS A 83 -8.13 -21.19 -5.36
CA HIS A 83 -8.57 -22.10 -4.32
C HIS A 83 -7.58 -22.02 -3.14
N PHE A 84 -8.02 -21.42 -2.04
CA PHE A 84 -7.23 -21.39 -0.81
C PHE A 84 -7.34 -22.74 -0.10
N VAL A 85 -6.27 -23.53 -0.15
CA VAL A 85 -6.21 -24.88 0.40
C VAL A 85 -5.93 -24.86 1.90
N GLY A 86 -5.26 -23.80 2.38
CA GLY A 86 -5.06 -23.52 3.80
C GLY A 86 -3.83 -24.15 4.43
N ASP A 87 -3.03 -24.90 3.68
CA ASP A 87 -1.76 -25.48 4.15
C ASP A 87 -0.83 -25.81 2.97
N PHE A 88 0.44 -26.06 3.26
CA PHE A 88 1.43 -26.59 2.30
C PHE A 88 1.44 -28.13 2.30
N ASP A 89 2.08 -28.73 1.29
CA ASP A 89 2.11 -30.18 1.05
C ASP A 89 0.72 -30.83 0.86
N VAL A 90 -0.27 -30.05 0.39
CA VAL A 90 -1.62 -30.54 0.13
C VAL A 90 -1.84 -30.75 -1.37
N THR A 91 -1.98 -32.02 -1.77
CA THR A 91 -2.35 -32.40 -3.14
C THR A 91 -3.86 -32.25 -3.36
N THR A 92 -4.26 -31.39 -4.29
CA THR A 92 -5.65 -31.25 -4.72
C THR A 92 -5.79 -31.52 -6.22
N ARG A 93 -6.83 -32.27 -6.60
CA ARG A 93 -7.21 -32.53 -7.99
C ARG A 93 -8.37 -31.63 -8.40
N TYR A 94 -8.38 -31.17 -9.64
CA TYR A 94 -9.36 -30.22 -10.17
C TYR A 94 -9.87 -30.64 -11.55
N PHE A 95 -11.15 -30.41 -11.79
CA PHE A 95 -11.71 -30.33 -13.14
C PHE A 95 -12.76 -29.22 -13.20
N LEU A 96 -13.05 -28.74 -14.41
CA LEU A 96 -13.97 -27.64 -14.67
C LEU A 96 -15.17 -28.09 -15.49
N ARG A 97 -16.30 -27.39 -15.35
CA ARG A 97 -17.46 -27.52 -16.25
C ARG A 97 -18.01 -26.15 -16.62
N ALA A 98 -18.16 -25.89 -17.91
CA ALA A 98 -18.84 -24.68 -18.37
C ALA A 98 -20.29 -24.62 -17.88
N ILE A 99 -20.78 -23.42 -17.57
CA ILE A 99 -22.20 -23.15 -17.28
C ILE A 99 -22.74 -22.24 -18.39
N THR A 100 -23.76 -22.70 -19.11
CA THR A 100 -24.43 -21.91 -20.15
C THR A 100 -25.49 -20.98 -19.58
N ARG A 101 -25.98 -20.00 -20.37
CA ARG A 101 -26.98 -18.99 -19.95
C ARG A 101 -28.28 -19.59 -19.39
N ASP A 102 -28.64 -20.78 -19.85
CA ASP A 102 -29.79 -21.55 -19.38
C ASP A 102 -29.49 -22.43 -18.15
N GLY A 103 -28.29 -22.28 -17.56
CA GLY A 103 -27.85 -22.96 -16.34
C GLY A 103 -27.36 -24.39 -16.53
N ARG A 104 -27.20 -24.87 -17.78
CA ARG A 104 -26.75 -26.25 -18.05
C ARG A 104 -25.24 -26.39 -17.89
N LEU A 105 -24.83 -27.52 -17.32
CA LEU A 105 -23.41 -27.86 -17.20
C LEU A 105 -22.90 -28.53 -18.48
N GLY A 106 -21.74 -28.08 -18.97
CA GLY A 106 -20.99 -28.70 -20.06
C GLY A 106 -20.33 -30.02 -19.67
N GLU A 107 -19.60 -30.62 -20.60
CA GLU A 107 -18.69 -31.75 -20.33
C GLU A 107 -17.56 -31.35 -19.37
N PRO A 108 -17.02 -32.29 -18.56
CA PRO A 108 -15.87 -32.02 -17.71
C PRO A 108 -14.61 -31.78 -18.54
N SER A 109 -13.75 -30.86 -18.10
CA SER A 109 -12.38 -30.74 -18.58
C SER A 109 -11.56 -31.97 -18.20
N ASP A 110 -10.32 -32.04 -18.72
CA ASP A 110 -9.30 -32.91 -18.14
C ASP A 110 -9.09 -32.59 -16.65
N THR A 111 -8.71 -33.61 -15.89
CA THR A 111 -8.37 -33.45 -14.47
C THR A 111 -6.90 -33.10 -14.34
N VAL A 112 -6.61 -32.02 -13.60
CA VAL A 112 -5.25 -31.64 -13.21
C VAL A 112 -5.05 -31.82 -11.71
N ALA A 113 -3.81 -31.88 -11.26
CA ALA A 113 -3.47 -31.93 -9.84
C ALA A 113 -2.34 -30.95 -9.55
N ALA A 114 -2.37 -30.34 -8.37
CA ALA A 114 -1.31 -29.48 -7.88
C ALA A 114 -1.10 -29.73 -6.38
N THR A 115 0.15 -29.63 -5.94
CA THR A 115 0.56 -29.82 -4.54
C THR A 115 1.15 -28.52 -4.04
N THR A 116 0.55 -27.92 -3.02
CA THR A 116 1.11 -26.73 -2.35
C THR A 116 2.46 -27.05 -1.72
N TYR A 117 3.32 -26.05 -1.50
CA TYR A 117 4.66 -26.26 -0.95
C TYR A 117 5.10 -25.06 -0.11
N GLU A 118 5.90 -25.28 0.93
CA GLU A 118 6.37 -24.17 1.78
C GLU A 118 7.24 -23.19 0.98
N MET A 119 6.83 -21.93 0.92
CA MET A 119 7.57 -20.87 0.23
C MET A 119 8.52 -20.17 1.19
N SER A 120 9.74 -19.91 0.71
CA SER A 120 10.68 -19.01 1.39
C SER A 120 10.11 -17.58 1.47
N ASP A 121 10.66 -16.78 2.37
CA ASP A 121 10.28 -15.36 2.50
C ASP A 121 10.46 -14.60 1.19
N SER A 122 11.57 -14.83 0.47
CA SER A 122 11.78 -14.22 -0.85
C SER A 122 10.70 -14.62 -1.85
N ALA A 123 10.31 -15.90 -1.87
CA ALA A 123 9.28 -16.39 -2.79
C ALA A 123 7.88 -15.85 -2.43
N LEU A 124 7.57 -15.71 -1.13
CA LEU A 124 6.34 -15.04 -0.69
C LEU A 124 6.29 -13.58 -1.16
N LEU A 125 7.42 -12.87 -1.07
CA LEU A 125 7.51 -11.49 -1.59
C LEU A 125 7.35 -11.44 -3.11
N ASP A 126 7.97 -12.37 -3.85
CA ASP A 126 7.79 -12.47 -5.30
C ASP A 126 6.31 -12.69 -5.66
N MET A 127 5.63 -13.62 -4.99
CA MET A 127 4.20 -13.87 -5.19
C MET A 127 3.35 -12.63 -4.88
N VAL A 128 3.61 -11.93 -3.77
CA VAL A 128 2.90 -10.69 -3.44
C VAL A 128 3.12 -9.62 -4.51
N GLN A 129 4.35 -9.39 -4.94
CA GLN A 129 4.64 -8.42 -5.98
C GLN A 129 3.98 -8.81 -7.32
N GLU A 130 4.03 -10.08 -7.72
CA GLU A 130 3.42 -10.57 -8.96
C GLU A 130 1.90 -10.44 -8.96
N TYR A 131 1.24 -10.85 -7.88
CA TYR A 131 -0.22 -10.72 -7.75
C TYR A 131 -0.65 -9.26 -7.73
N THR A 132 0.04 -8.42 -6.99
CA THR A 132 -0.27 -6.99 -6.91
C THR A 132 -0.02 -6.27 -8.24
N LEU A 133 0.99 -6.68 -9.02
CA LEU A 133 1.25 -6.14 -10.37
C LEU A 133 0.05 -6.30 -11.31
N ARG A 134 -0.71 -7.39 -11.18
CA ARG A 134 -1.90 -7.66 -12.01
C ARG A 134 -2.93 -6.53 -11.91
N TYR A 135 -3.02 -5.84 -10.77
CA TYR A 135 -3.89 -4.66 -10.62
C TYR A 135 -3.56 -3.56 -11.65
N PHE A 136 -2.26 -3.30 -11.85
CA PHE A 136 -1.78 -2.22 -12.72
C PHE A 136 -1.62 -2.66 -14.17
N TYR A 137 -1.28 -3.93 -14.38
CA TYR A 137 -1.05 -4.47 -15.72
C TYR A 137 -2.31 -5.10 -16.32
N GLU A 138 -2.83 -6.19 -15.75
CA GLU A 138 -4.02 -6.88 -16.27
C GLU A 138 -5.28 -6.02 -16.08
N PHE A 139 -5.44 -5.42 -14.90
CA PHE A 139 -6.57 -4.57 -14.54
C PHE A 139 -6.34 -3.07 -14.79
N GLY A 140 -5.27 -2.71 -15.50
CA GLY A 140 -5.14 -1.36 -16.06
C GLY A 140 -6.27 -1.05 -17.05
N HIS A 141 -6.65 0.23 -17.17
CA HIS A 141 -7.73 0.60 -18.08
C HIS A 141 -7.33 0.31 -19.55
N PRO A 142 -8.18 -0.35 -20.37
CA PRO A 142 -7.77 -0.87 -21.68
C PRO A 142 -7.42 0.21 -22.71
N VAL A 143 -7.92 1.44 -22.55
CA VAL A 143 -7.63 2.56 -23.46
C VAL A 143 -6.40 3.34 -23.00
N SER A 144 -6.45 3.94 -21.81
CA SER A 144 -5.35 4.73 -21.27
C SER A 144 -4.18 3.94 -20.71
N GLY A 145 -4.36 2.65 -20.36
CA GLY A 145 -3.38 1.88 -19.59
C GLY A 145 -3.26 2.28 -18.11
N MET A 146 -3.91 3.37 -17.69
CA MET A 146 -3.82 3.95 -16.35
C MET A 146 -4.43 3.05 -15.27
N ALA A 147 -4.01 3.25 -14.03
CA ALA A 147 -4.56 2.56 -12.87
C ALA A 147 -6.00 3.02 -12.63
N ARG A 148 -6.90 2.06 -12.46
CA ARG A 148 -8.27 2.33 -11.98
C ARG A 148 -8.21 2.78 -10.54
N GLU A 149 -9.13 3.64 -10.11
CA GLU A 149 -9.21 4.06 -8.69
C GLU A 149 -9.44 2.84 -7.78
N ARG A 150 -10.42 2.04 -8.18
CA ARG A 150 -10.87 0.85 -7.47
C ARG A 150 -11.39 -0.18 -8.45
N ASN A 151 -12.15 -1.17 -7.98
CA ASN A 151 -12.85 -2.18 -8.79
C ASN A 151 -13.85 -1.61 -9.86
N THR A 152 -13.91 -0.30 -10.10
CA THR A 152 -14.75 0.36 -11.12
C THR A 152 -14.21 0.22 -12.54
N THR A 153 -15.08 0.29 -13.54
CA THR A 153 -14.69 -0.03 -14.93
C THR A 153 -14.03 1.12 -15.70
N SER A 154 -14.40 2.38 -15.44
CA SER A 154 -14.01 3.53 -16.28
C SER A 154 -13.23 4.64 -15.58
N VAL A 155 -13.26 4.75 -14.25
CA VAL A 155 -12.54 5.82 -13.52
C VAL A 155 -11.09 5.40 -13.28
N VAL A 156 -10.17 6.27 -13.66
CA VAL A 156 -8.72 6.13 -13.41
C VAL A 156 -8.23 7.27 -12.52
N THR A 157 -7.21 6.99 -11.71
CA THR A 157 -6.64 7.92 -10.74
C THR A 157 -5.22 8.31 -11.13
N SER A 158 -4.87 9.60 -11.01
CA SER A 158 -3.54 10.09 -11.41
C SER A 158 -2.45 9.65 -10.44
N GLY A 159 -2.58 9.82 -9.11
CA GLY A 159 -1.54 9.40 -8.17
C GLY A 159 -1.40 7.89 -8.08
N GLY A 160 -2.50 7.15 -8.06
CA GLY A 160 -2.47 5.69 -8.16
C GLY A 160 -1.83 5.19 -9.47
N THR A 161 -1.96 5.94 -10.57
CA THR A 161 -1.21 5.66 -11.82
C THR A 161 0.28 5.93 -11.65
N GLY A 162 0.67 6.96 -10.91
CA GLY A 162 2.06 7.18 -10.51
C GLY A 162 2.67 5.98 -9.79
N PHE A 163 1.91 5.37 -8.88
CA PHE A 163 2.35 4.16 -8.19
C PHE A 163 2.41 2.96 -9.14
N GLY A 164 1.41 2.82 -10.02
CA GLY A 164 1.37 1.79 -11.05
C GLY A 164 2.54 1.86 -12.04
N LEU A 165 3.00 3.05 -12.42
CA LEU A 165 4.19 3.23 -13.27
C LEU A 165 5.45 2.64 -12.62
N MET A 166 5.61 2.83 -11.31
CA MET A 166 6.69 2.20 -10.54
C MET A 166 6.49 0.69 -10.42
N ALA A 167 5.26 0.22 -10.24
CA ALA A 167 4.94 -1.21 -10.23
C ALA A 167 5.32 -1.93 -11.54
N LEU A 168 5.13 -1.28 -12.71
CA LEU A 168 5.53 -1.84 -14.01
C LEU A 168 7.05 -2.04 -14.12
N ILE A 169 7.84 -1.14 -13.53
CA ILE A 169 9.30 -1.27 -13.44
C ILE A 169 9.66 -2.50 -12.60
N VAL A 170 9.02 -2.66 -11.42
CA VAL A 170 9.20 -3.85 -10.58
C VAL A 170 8.85 -5.12 -11.37
N GLY A 171 7.76 -5.11 -12.13
CA GLY A 171 7.35 -6.23 -12.96
C GLY A 171 8.40 -6.64 -13.99
N ALA A 172 9.06 -5.66 -14.62
CA ALA A 172 10.15 -5.93 -15.56
C ALA A 172 11.41 -6.47 -14.86
N GLU A 173 11.84 -5.85 -13.77
CA GLU A 173 13.07 -6.24 -13.04
C GLU A 173 12.94 -7.59 -12.33
N ARG A 174 11.73 -7.96 -11.91
CA ARG A 174 11.44 -9.28 -11.32
C ARG A 174 11.13 -10.35 -12.37
N GLY A 175 11.05 -10.00 -13.65
CA GLY A 175 10.77 -10.94 -14.74
C GLY A 175 9.31 -11.39 -14.85
N PHE A 176 8.38 -10.69 -14.18
CA PHE A 176 6.93 -10.91 -14.32
C PHE A 176 6.41 -10.36 -15.65
N LEU A 177 7.09 -9.34 -16.19
CA LEU A 177 6.89 -8.78 -17.51
C LEU A 177 8.25 -8.73 -18.22
N THR A 178 8.25 -8.73 -19.54
CA THR A 178 9.44 -8.30 -20.28
C THR A 178 9.60 -6.78 -20.17
N ARG A 179 10.83 -6.27 -20.34
CA ARG A 179 11.09 -4.83 -20.38
C ARG A 179 10.27 -4.14 -21.47
N GLU A 180 10.09 -4.80 -22.62
CA GLU A 180 9.30 -4.30 -23.75
C GLU A 180 7.82 -4.19 -23.39
N GLN A 181 7.24 -5.17 -22.68
CA GLN A 181 5.85 -5.10 -22.21
C GLN A 181 5.64 -3.95 -21.22
N ALA A 182 6.58 -3.77 -20.29
CA ALA A 182 6.55 -2.65 -19.36
C ALA A 182 6.69 -1.30 -20.08
N LEU A 183 7.58 -1.20 -21.08
CA LEU A 183 7.77 -0.01 -21.91
C LEU A 183 6.54 0.32 -22.75
N GLU A 184 5.91 -0.69 -23.37
CA GLU A 184 4.69 -0.53 -24.16
C GLU A 184 3.57 0.02 -23.29
N ARG A 185 3.35 -0.58 -22.10
CA ARG A 185 2.35 -0.10 -21.16
C ARG A 185 2.64 1.31 -20.66
N THR A 186 3.90 1.60 -20.36
CA THR A 186 4.34 2.93 -19.88
C THR A 186 4.11 3.99 -20.95
N ASN A 187 4.51 3.73 -22.20
CA ASN A 187 4.24 4.61 -23.34
C ASN A 187 2.74 4.87 -23.52
N LYS A 188 1.91 3.83 -23.45
CA LYS A 188 0.44 3.97 -23.56
C LYS A 188 -0.15 4.92 -22.51
N ILE A 189 0.33 4.82 -21.26
CA ILE A 189 -0.07 5.73 -20.18
C ILE A 189 0.38 7.16 -20.48
N VAL A 190 1.66 7.34 -20.82
CA VAL A 190 2.23 8.67 -21.07
C VAL A 190 1.58 9.34 -22.27
N ASP A 191 1.39 8.61 -23.37
CA ASP A 191 0.72 9.11 -24.57
C ASP A 191 -0.71 9.56 -24.23
N PHE A 192 -1.47 8.78 -23.45
CA PHE A 192 -2.78 9.21 -22.99
C PHE A 192 -2.72 10.50 -22.17
N LEU A 193 -1.79 10.61 -21.21
CA LEU A 193 -1.60 11.81 -20.38
C LEU A 193 -1.23 13.06 -21.19
N THR A 194 -0.62 12.94 -22.38
CA THR A 194 -0.38 14.09 -23.25
C THR A 194 -1.65 14.65 -23.89
N THR A 195 -2.77 13.91 -23.84
CA THR A 195 -4.03 14.29 -24.48
C THR A 195 -5.11 14.78 -23.52
N VAL A 196 -4.95 14.55 -22.21
CA VAL A 196 -5.97 14.89 -21.22
C VAL A 196 -5.95 16.39 -20.85
N PRO A 197 -7.06 16.95 -20.35
CA PRO A 197 -7.08 18.30 -19.80
C PRO A 197 -6.08 18.45 -18.65
N THR A 198 -5.32 19.54 -18.65
CA THR A 198 -4.46 19.92 -17.52
C THR A 198 -4.84 21.29 -16.97
N PHE A 199 -4.55 21.50 -15.70
CA PHE A 199 -4.99 22.63 -14.90
C PHE A 199 -3.77 23.39 -14.41
N LYS A 200 -3.29 24.29 -15.27
CA LYS A 200 -1.97 24.91 -15.14
C LYS A 200 -0.87 23.84 -15.08
N GLY A 201 -1.00 22.85 -15.96
CA GLY A 201 -0.08 21.72 -16.06
C GLY A 201 -0.29 20.59 -15.05
N ALA A 202 -1.06 20.80 -13.97
CA ALA A 202 -1.42 19.72 -13.06
C ALA A 202 -2.56 18.85 -13.65
N PHE A 203 -2.65 17.61 -13.20
CA PHE A 203 -3.71 16.67 -13.57
C PHE A 203 -4.84 16.71 -12.52
N SER A 204 -6.05 16.31 -12.92
CA SER A 204 -7.11 16.04 -11.96
C SER A 204 -6.83 14.76 -11.17
N HIS A 205 -7.45 14.62 -10.00
CA HIS A 205 -7.42 13.38 -9.23
C HIS A 205 -7.98 12.23 -10.07
N TRP A 206 -9.23 12.35 -10.51
CA TRP A 206 -9.90 11.34 -11.32
C TRP A 206 -10.17 11.79 -12.74
N MET A 207 -10.09 10.80 -13.65
CA MET A 207 -10.38 10.95 -15.07
C MET A 207 -11.18 9.73 -15.56
N ASN A 208 -11.94 9.92 -16.62
CA ASN A 208 -12.48 8.81 -17.39
C ASN A 208 -11.34 8.20 -18.22
N GLY A 209 -10.98 6.94 -17.98
CA GLY A 209 -9.85 6.28 -18.63
C GLY A 209 -10.02 6.04 -20.13
N ALA A 210 -11.22 6.23 -20.69
CA ALA A 210 -11.45 6.13 -22.13
C ALA A 210 -11.35 7.48 -22.84
N THR A 211 -11.80 8.56 -22.19
CA THR A 211 -11.94 9.87 -22.83
C THR A 211 -10.97 10.93 -22.33
N GLY A 212 -10.35 10.72 -21.16
CA GLY A 212 -9.53 11.72 -20.48
C GLY A 212 -10.33 12.83 -19.80
N ALA A 213 -11.67 12.78 -19.86
CA ALA A 213 -12.51 13.79 -19.23
C ALA A 213 -12.39 13.72 -17.70
N VAL A 214 -12.31 14.88 -17.04
CA VAL A 214 -12.30 14.95 -15.58
C VAL A 214 -13.55 14.30 -15.01
N VAL A 215 -13.37 13.48 -13.98
CA VAL A 215 -14.44 12.98 -13.13
C VAL A 215 -14.31 13.71 -11.80
N PRO A 216 -15.22 14.64 -11.46
CA PRO A 216 -15.09 15.40 -10.23
C PRO A 216 -15.15 14.50 -8.99
N PHE A 217 -14.19 14.62 -8.08
CA PHE A 217 -14.20 13.90 -6.80
C PHE A 217 -15.29 14.47 -5.87
N SER A 218 -15.52 15.78 -5.96
CA SER A 218 -16.60 16.50 -5.28
C SER A 218 -17.11 17.64 -6.18
N PRO A 219 -18.22 18.32 -5.83
CA PRO A 219 -18.72 19.44 -6.64
C PRO A 219 -17.74 20.60 -6.83
N LEU A 220 -16.73 20.74 -5.97
CA LEU A 220 -15.71 21.80 -6.06
C LEU A 220 -14.37 21.29 -6.61
N ASP A 221 -14.21 19.97 -6.74
CA ASP A 221 -12.97 19.32 -7.15
C ASP A 221 -13.11 18.75 -8.56
N ASP A 222 -13.13 19.65 -9.54
CA ASP A 222 -13.28 19.40 -10.97
C ASP A 222 -12.10 19.96 -11.79
N GLY A 223 -10.97 20.17 -11.12
CA GLY A 223 -9.78 20.79 -11.69
C GLY A 223 -8.50 20.02 -11.37
N GLY A 224 -7.41 20.74 -11.12
CA GLY A 224 -6.12 20.15 -10.81
C GLY A 224 -6.00 19.80 -9.34
N ASP A 225 -5.54 18.58 -9.08
CA ASP A 225 -5.10 18.10 -7.78
C ASP A 225 -3.56 18.03 -7.80
N LEU A 226 -2.92 18.89 -7.01
CA LEU A 226 -1.47 19.01 -6.97
C LEU A 226 -0.80 17.84 -6.24
N VAL A 227 -1.48 17.21 -5.29
CA VAL A 227 -0.95 16.06 -4.53
C VAL A 227 -0.92 14.83 -5.43
N GLU A 228 -2.02 14.54 -6.10
CA GLU A 228 -2.12 13.43 -7.06
C GLU A 228 -1.19 13.64 -8.25
N THR A 229 -1.06 14.89 -8.72
CA THR A 229 -0.05 15.26 -9.72
C THR A 229 1.37 14.95 -9.23
N ALA A 230 1.70 15.23 -7.97
CA ALA A 230 3.02 14.94 -7.43
C ALA A 230 3.31 13.44 -7.35
N PHE A 231 2.33 12.64 -6.97
CA PHE A 231 2.44 11.18 -7.00
C PHE A 231 2.63 10.64 -8.43
N LEU A 232 1.88 11.18 -9.40
CA LEU A 232 2.05 10.85 -10.81
C LEU A 232 3.44 11.22 -11.34
N ILE A 233 3.89 12.44 -11.09
CA ILE A 233 5.22 12.92 -11.53
C ILE A 233 6.33 12.11 -10.87
N GLN A 234 6.20 11.73 -9.60
CA GLN A 234 7.16 10.84 -8.93
C GLN A 234 7.32 9.51 -9.71
N GLY A 235 6.21 8.89 -10.12
CA GLY A 235 6.24 7.69 -10.96
C GLY A 235 6.85 7.93 -12.34
N LEU A 236 6.45 9.02 -13.02
CA LEU A 236 6.93 9.37 -14.35
C LEU A 236 8.44 9.63 -14.38
N LEU A 237 8.98 10.37 -13.41
CA LEU A 237 10.42 10.60 -13.30
C LEU A 237 11.16 9.28 -13.05
N THR A 238 10.62 8.40 -12.21
CA THR A 238 11.20 7.06 -11.98
C THR A 238 11.24 6.25 -13.29
N SER A 239 10.14 6.23 -14.06
CA SER A 239 10.10 5.58 -15.37
C SER A 239 11.06 6.20 -16.39
N ARG A 240 11.20 7.53 -16.41
CA ARG A 240 12.15 8.24 -17.29
C ARG A 240 13.59 7.78 -17.05
N GLN A 241 13.95 7.54 -15.79
CA GLN A 241 15.30 7.09 -15.42
C GLN A 241 15.51 5.60 -15.69
N TYR A 242 14.45 4.79 -15.63
CA TYR A 242 14.53 3.35 -15.90
C TYR A 242 14.63 3.01 -17.38
N PHE A 243 13.88 3.74 -18.21
CA PHE A 243 13.87 3.59 -19.67
C PHE A 243 14.88 4.56 -20.31
N ASP A 244 16.17 4.25 -20.14
CA ASP A 244 17.31 5.06 -20.53
C ASP A 244 17.98 4.67 -21.86
N GLY A 245 17.46 3.66 -22.57
CA GLY A 245 18.01 3.16 -23.82
C GLY A 245 17.83 4.09 -25.02
N ASP A 246 18.52 3.79 -26.12
CA ASP A 246 18.53 4.59 -27.36
C ASP A 246 17.43 4.18 -28.36
N SER A 247 16.50 3.29 -27.99
CA SER A 247 15.39 2.92 -28.89
C SER A 247 14.45 4.12 -29.12
N PRO A 248 13.82 4.24 -30.30
CA PRO A 248 12.86 5.30 -30.56
C PRO A 248 11.72 5.37 -29.53
N GLU A 249 11.29 4.23 -29.00
CA GLU A 249 10.22 4.11 -28.01
C GLU A 249 10.65 4.62 -26.62
N GLU A 250 11.89 4.35 -26.19
CA GLU A 250 12.42 4.86 -24.92
C GLU A 250 12.76 6.36 -25.03
N VAL A 251 13.32 6.81 -26.16
CA VAL A 251 13.55 8.24 -26.43
C VAL A 251 12.24 9.03 -26.39
N ARG A 252 11.21 8.56 -27.11
CA ARG A 252 9.88 9.19 -27.11
C ARG A 252 9.28 9.26 -25.71
N LEU A 253 9.39 8.17 -24.94
CA LEU A 253 8.92 8.15 -23.56
C LEU A 253 9.60 9.25 -22.73
N ARG A 254 10.93 9.35 -22.78
CA ARG A 254 11.67 10.37 -22.02
C ARG A 254 11.30 11.79 -22.46
N GLU A 255 11.12 12.03 -23.76
CA GLU A 255 10.69 13.32 -24.30
C GLU A 255 9.29 13.71 -23.80
N ASN A 256 8.32 12.80 -23.88
CA ASN A 256 6.96 13.04 -23.41
C ASN A 256 6.93 13.26 -21.89
N VAL A 257 7.66 12.46 -21.10
CA VAL A 257 7.76 12.69 -19.66
C VAL A 257 8.36 14.06 -19.35
N ASN A 258 9.43 14.47 -20.05
CA ASN A 258 10.03 15.80 -19.88
C ASN A 258 9.03 16.92 -20.20
N GLN A 259 8.20 16.75 -21.24
CA GLN A 259 7.14 17.69 -21.57
C GLN A 259 6.10 17.80 -20.44
N LEU A 260 5.58 16.67 -19.96
CA LEU A 260 4.58 16.66 -18.87
C LEU A 260 5.15 17.28 -17.59
N TRP A 261 6.35 16.86 -17.20
CA TRP A 261 7.05 17.34 -16.01
C TRP A 261 7.32 18.85 -16.05
N SER A 262 7.89 19.35 -17.14
CA SER A 262 8.19 20.77 -17.30
C SER A 262 6.93 21.65 -17.40
N GLY A 263 5.79 21.05 -17.79
CA GLY A 263 4.50 21.71 -17.91
C GLY A 263 3.81 22.03 -16.57
N VAL A 264 4.09 21.28 -15.50
CA VAL A 264 3.41 21.47 -14.20
C VAL A 264 3.81 22.81 -13.58
N ASN A 265 2.85 23.73 -13.42
CA ASN A 265 3.09 25.04 -12.82
C ASN A 265 2.86 25.02 -11.31
N TRP A 266 3.82 24.47 -10.56
CA TRP A 266 3.77 24.42 -9.09
C TRP A 266 3.58 25.80 -8.45
N SER A 267 4.21 26.84 -8.99
CA SER A 267 4.11 28.20 -8.46
C SER A 267 2.69 28.79 -8.59
N TRP A 268 1.89 28.36 -9.58
CA TRP A 268 0.49 28.77 -9.69
C TRP A 268 -0.31 28.42 -8.43
N TYR A 269 -0.08 27.22 -7.90
CA TYR A 269 -0.81 26.66 -6.75
C TYR A 269 -0.47 27.34 -5.42
N ARG A 270 0.28 28.44 -5.45
CA ARG A 270 0.47 29.36 -4.32
C ARG A 270 -0.57 30.47 -4.26
N LYS A 271 -1.60 30.43 -5.12
CA LYS A 271 -2.44 31.61 -5.43
C LYS A 271 -1.58 32.80 -5.90
N GLN A 272 -0.58 32.51 -6.73
CA GLN A 272 0.42 33.43 -7.29
C GLN A 272 1.39 34.11 -6.30
N VAL A 273 0.97 34.45 -5.08
CA VAL A 273 1.79 35.22 -4.11
C VAL A 273 1.88 34.61 -2.71
N GLY A 274 1.23 33.46 -2.48
CA GLY A 274 1.18 32.80 -1.18
C GLY A 274 2.49 32.14 -0.74
N ASN A 275 2.61 31.97 0.58
CA ASN A 275 3.73 31.29 1.25
C ASN A 275 3.43 29.80 1.54
N VAL A 276 2.43 29.24 0.86
CA VAL A 276 2.00 27.83 1.02
C VAL A 276 1.43 27.37 -0.32
N LEU A 277 1.62 26.09 -0.64
CA LEU A 277 0.92 25.46 -1.75
C LEU A 277 -0.50 25.10 -1.35
N TYR A 278 -1.41 25.13 -2.31
CA TYR A 278 -2.78 24.67 -2.17
C TYR A 278 -2.97 23.40 -2.95
N TRP A 279 -3.76 22.50 -2.38
CA TRP A 279 -4.01 21.18 -2.92
C TRP A 279 -4.74 21.24 -4.26
N HIS A 280 -5.76 22.10 -4.37
CA HIS A 280 -6.66 22.11 -5.52
C HIS A 280 -6.73 23.48 -6.19
N TRP A 281 -6.94 23.46 -7.50
CA TRP A 281 -7.36 24.62 -8.27
C TRP A 281 -8.35 24.21 -9.37
N SER A 282 -9.48 24.90 -9.46
CA SER A 282 -10.52 24.63 -10.44
C SER A 282 -10.65 25.75 -11.47
N PRO A 283 -10.88 25.45 -12.76
CA PRO A 283 -11.22 26.47 -13.75
C PRO A 283 -12.59 27.13 -13.48
N ASN A 284 -13.49 26.44 -12.78
CA ASN A 284 -14.86 26.88 -12.50
C ASN A 284 -15.00 27.51 -11.11
N HIS A 285 -14.16 27.07 -10.16
CA HIS A 285 -14.26 27.43 -8.74
C HIS A 285 -12.99 28.09 -8.17
N ASP A 286 -11.95 28.28 -8.98
CA ASP A 286 -10.65 28.81 -8.56
C ASP A 286 -10.12 28.03 -7.34
N PHE A 287 -9.70 28.71 -6.28
CA PHE A 287 -9.20 28.07 -5.05
C PHE A 287 -10.27 27.90 -3.96
N GLN A 288 -11.55 27.69 -4.30
CA GLN A 288 -12.64 27.63 -3.31
C GLN A 288 -12.51 26.48 -2.28
N ILE A 289 -11.94 25.33 -2.66
CA ILE A 289 -11.60 24.27 -1.68
C ILE A 289 -10.65 24.80 -0.60
N ASN A 290 -9.74 25.70 -1.00
CA ASN A 290 -8.90 26.49 -0.09
C ASN A 290 -8.13 25.65 0.93
N LEU A 291 -7.64 24.48 0.53
CA LEU A 291 -6.90 23.56 1.40
C LEU A 291 -5.39 23.77 1.27
N PRO A 292 -4.73 24.46 2.24
CA PRO A 292 -3.28 24.63 2.23
C PRO A 292 -2.57 23.32 2.56
N ILE A 293 -1.51 23.02 1.83
CA ILE A 293 -0.68 21.84 2.03
C ILE A 293 0.35 22.13 3.13
N ARG A 294 0.15 21.54 4.30
CA ARG A 294 1.04 21.65 5.47
C ARG A 294 1.30 20.28 6.07
N GLY A 295 2.55 20.05 6.42
CA GLY A 295 2.98 18.79 7.00
C GLY A 295 2.85 18.76 8.53
N PHE A 296 3.11 17.59 9.13
CA PHE A 296 3.45 16.35 8.45
C PHE A 296 2.21 15.57 8.01
N ASN A 297 2.15 15.21 6.72
CA ASN A 297 1.18 14.28 6.12
C ASN A 297 1.81 13.62 4.86
N GLU A 298 1.01 13.06 3.95
CA GLU A 298 1.44 12.36 2.73
C GLU A 298 2.08 13.24 1.64
N THR A 299 2.06 14.57 1.80
CA THR A 299 2.31 15.53 0.70
C THR A 299 3.74 16.08 0.63
N HIS A 300 4.69 15.47 1.32
CA HIS A 300 6.09 15.91 1.35
C HIS A 300 6.69 16.06 -0.07
N ILE A 301 6.43 15.09 -0.95
CA ILE A 301 6.93 15.05 -2.32
C ILE A 301 6.44 16.22 -3.18
N VAL A 302 5.28 16.81 -2.85
CA VAL A 302 4.74 17.99 -3.56
C VAL A 302 5.71 19.16 -3.48
N TYR A 303 6.26 19.42 -2.30
CA TYR A 303 7.19 20.53 -2.12
C TYR A 303 8.56 20.24 -2.72
N LEU A 304 9.04 18.98 -2.60
CA LEU A 304 10.31 18.58 -3.20
C LEU A 304 10.27 18.72 -4.73
N LEU A 305 9.20 18.22 -5.37
CA LEU A 305 8.99 18.38 -6.82
C LEU A 305 8.74 19.86 -7.19
N GLY A 306 8.00 20.61 -6.39
CA GLY A 306 7.81 22.04 -6.63
C GLY A 306 9.12 22.83 -6.68
N VAL A 307 10.10 22.47 -5.85
CA VAL A 307 11.45 23.06 -5.86
C VAL A 307 12.31 22.51 -7.01
N ALA A 308 12.16 21.23 -7.33
CA ALA A 308 12.89 20.57 -8.42
C ALA A 308 12.41 20.98 -9.83
N ALA A 309 11.21 21.54 -9.97
CA ALA A 309 10.60 21.86 -11.25
C ALA A 309 11.60 22.56 -12.22
N PRO A 310 11.78 22.06 -13.45
CA PRO A 310 12.86 22.50 -14.33
C PRO A 310 12.59 23.88 -14.94
N THR A 311 11.32 24.22 -15.11
CA THR A 311 10.88 25.50 -15.69
C THR A 311 10.92 26.62 -14.62
N PRO A 312 11.76 27.66 -14.77
CA PRO A 312 11.95 28.67 -13.73
C PRO A 312 10.67 29.41 -13.28
N GLY A 313 9.73 29.66 -14.20
CA GLY A 313 8.45 30.30 -13.89
C GLY A 313 7.40 29.37 -13.25
N HIS A 314 7.65 28.06 -13.25
CA HIS A 314 6.78 27.05 -12.66
C HIS A 314 7.30 26.58 -11.29
N ARG A 315 8.59 26.76 -11.02
CA ARG A 315 9.28 26.39 -9.80
C ARG A 315 8.86 27.25 -8.60
N ILE A 316 8.77 26.63 -7.43
CA ILE A 316 8.60 27.36 -6.16
C ILE A 316 9.95 27.71 -5.53
N ALA A 317 9.98 28.77 -4.73
CA ALA A 317 11.17 29.09 -3.94
C ALA A 317 11.42 28.00 -2.87
N PRO A 318 12.67 27.55 -2.66
CA PRO A 318 12.99 26.55 -1.62
C PRO A 318 12.51 26.93 -0.22
N SER A 319 12.46 28.23 0.10
CA SER A 319 11.94 28.74 1.37
C SER A 319 10.46 28.40 1.65
N LEU A 320 9.68 28.03 0.62
CA LEU A 320 8.31 27.53 0.81
C LEU A 320 8.27 26.14 1.44
N TYR A 321 9.34 25.37 1.34
CA TYR A 321 9.47 24.14 2.11
C TYR A 321 9.38 24.44 3.62
N HIS A 322 10.04 25.50 4.09
CA HIS A 322 10.04 25.86 5.52
C HIS A 322 8.79 26.63 5.95
N THR A 323 8.25 27.50 5.10
CA THR A 323 7.12 28.38 5.45
C THR A 323 5.75 27.78 5.13
N GLY A 324 5.70 26.93 4.11
CA GLY A 324 4.53 26.18 3.67
C GLY A 324 4.49 24.81 4.34
N TRP A 325 5.29 23.87 3.83
CA TRP A 325 5.30 22.47 4.26
C TRP A 325 5.57 22.33 5.77
N ALA A 326 6.74 22.79 6.22
CA ALA A 326 7.13 22.76 7.62
C ALA A 326 6.69 24.01 8.41
N GLY A 327 5.73 24.76 7.88
CA GLY A 327 5.18 25.94 8.55
C GLY A 327 4.15 25.57 9.61
N GLY A 328 4.21 26.21 10.78
CA GLY A 328 3.29 25.99 11.90
C GLY A 328 3.84 25.00 12.93
N ASN A 329 2.97 24.14 13.49
CA ASN A 329 3.35 23.13 14.49
C ASN A 329 3.88 21.85 13.82
N TYR A 330 5.01 21.97 13.11
CA TYR A 330 5.59 20.87 12.34
C TYR A 330 6.41 19.89 13.19
N THR A 331 7.27 20.41 14.08
CA THR A 331 8.14 19.62 14.96
C THR A 331 7.42 19.24 16.25
N THR A 332 7.82 18.11 16.85
CA THR A 332 7.24 17.63 18.10
C THR A 332 8.27 16.88 18.95
N ASN A 333 8.12 16.99 20.27
CA ASN A 333 8.87 16.19 21.24
C ASN A 333 8.02 15.02 21.79
N ALA A 334 6.88 14.73 21.16
CA ALA A 334 6.00 13.65 21.58
C ALA A 334 6.68 12.28 21.41
N SER A 335 6.45 11.41 22.39
CA SER A 335 6.87 10.01 22.37
C SER A 335 5.68 9.11 22.68
N TYR A 336 5.55 8.03 21.92
CA TYR A 336 4.50 7.02 22.09
C TYR A 336 5.16 5.65 22.18
N TYR A 337 4.81 4.87 23.20
CA TYR A 337 5.47 3.58 23.49
C TYR A 337 7.00 3.71 23.59
N GLY A 338 7.49 4.88 24.03
CA GLY A 338 8.94 5.18 24.14
C GLY A 338 9.62 5.55 22.83
N ILE A 339 8.87 5.67 21.74
CA ILE A 339 9.39 5.97 20.40
C ILE A 339 9.08 7.44 20.08
N PRO A 340 10.09 8.27 19.76
CA PRO A 340 9.88 9.69 19.46
C PRO A 340 9.32 9.89 18.04
N LEU A 341 8.31 10.73 17.87
CA LEU A 341 7.69 10.98 16.55
C LEU A 341 8.50 11.95 15.66
N LEU A 342 9.29 12.84 16.26
CA LEU A 342 10.14 13.86 15.60
C LEU A 342 9.34 15.00 14.90
N VAL A 343 8.51 14.67 13.90
CA VAL A 343 7.65 15.65 13.20
C VAL A 343 6.25 15.10 12.94
N GLY A 344 5.27 15.99 12.97
CA GLY A 344 3.85 15.68 12.80
C GLY A 344 3.04 15.70 14.09
N SER A 345 1.75 15.40 13.94
CA SER A 345 0.75 15.42 15.01
C SER A 345 0.28 14.03 15.41
N GLY A 346 -0.41 13.94 16.54
CA GLY A 346 -0.94 12.66 17.04
C GLY A 346 0.19 11.65 17.23
N LYS A 347 -0.12 10.38 16.98
CA LYS A 347 0.79 9.25 16.90
C LYS A 347 1.41 9.08 15.50
N GLY A 348 1.31 10.11 14.66
CA GLY A 348 1.87 10.17 13.31
C GLY A 348 0.86 10.15 12.18
N GLY A 349 -0.41 9.82 12.47
CA GLY A 349 -1.51 9.74 11.51
C GLY A 349 -1.69 8.35 10.88
N PRO A 350 -2.44 8.25 9.77
CA PRO A 350 -2.51 7.04 8.94
C PRO A 350 -1.13 6.65 8.39
N LEU A 351 -0.84 5.35 8.35
CA LEU A 351 0.53 4.89 8.05
C LEU A 351 1.00 5.21 6.62
N PHE A 352 0.08 5.41 5.67
CA PHE A 352 0.40 5.81 4.29
C PHE A 352 1.15 7.15 4.20
N PHE A 353 1.10 7.99 5.25
CA PHE A 353 1.93 9.19 5.35
C PHE A 353 3.43 8.89 5.30
N SER A 354 3.83 7.67 5.63
CA SER A 354 5.21 7.18 5.52
C SER A 354 5.47 6.39 4.23
N HIS A 355 4.51 6.34 3.30
CA HIS A 355 4.62 5.58 2.04
C HIS A 355 4.62 6.49 0.81
N TYR A 356 3.55 7.24 0.54
CA TYR A 356 3.29 7.80 -0.80
C TYR A 356 4.38 8.77 -1.29
N SER A 357 4.84 9.65 -0.40
CA SER A 357 5.95 10.58 -0.69
C SER A 357 7.32 9.90 -0.75
N TYR A 358 7.43 8.63 -0.40
CA TYR A 358 8.68 7.89 -0.20
C TYR A 358 8.76 6.64 -1.09
N LEU A 359 7.93 6.56 -2.12
CA LEU A 359 7.97 5.47 -3.09
C LEU A 359 9.16 5.62 -4.05
N GLY A 360 9.41 6.85 -4.51
CA GLY A 360 10.59 7.22 -5.29
C GLY A 360 11.59 8.05 -4.47
N PHE A 361 11.14 9.02 -3.67
CA PHE A 361 12.09 9.78 -2.84
C PHE A 361 12.68 8.89 -1.75
N ASP A 362 14.01 8.68 -1.80
CA ASP A 362 14.74 7.91 -0.80
C ASP A 362 14.96 8.74 0.47
N PRO A 363 14.37 8.37 1.62
CA PRO A 363 14.57 9.13 2.86
C PRO A 363 15.83 8.70 3.64
N ARG A 364 16.58 7.69 3.20
CA ARG A 364 17.76 7.15 3.92
C ARG A 364 18.96 8.10 3.84
N GLY A 365 19.79 8.09 4.88
CA GLY A 365 21.10 8.75 4.86
C GLY A 365 21.06 10.27 4.77
N LYS A 366 19.89 10.90 4.98
CA LYS A 366 19.71 12.34 4.82
C LYS A 366 18.70 12.90 5.80
N ARG A 367 18.92 14.17 6.17
CA ARG A 367 18.01 14.96 7.00
C ARG A 367 17.94 16.37 6.48
N ASP A 368 16.85 17.06 6.77
CA ASP A 368 16.81 18.51 6.69
C ASP A 368 17.03 19.13 8.09
N GLN A 369 16.67 20.40 8.27
CA GLN A 369 16.77 21.07 9.57
C GLN A 369 15.80 20.53 10.64
N TYR A 370 14.83 19.68 10.28
CA TYR A 370 13.80 19.16 11.19
C TYR A 370 14.07 17.71 11.59
N THR A 371 14.31 16.81 10.62
CA THR A 371 14.48 15.38 10.92
C THR A 371 15.15 14.60 9.80
N ASN A 372 15.70 13.44 10.17
CA ASN A 372 15.90 12.34 9.23
C ASN A 372 14.55 11.65 8.97
N TYR A 373 14.14 11.59 7.70
CA TYR A 373 12.82 11.08 7.35
C TYR A 373 12.73 9.56 7.38
N PHE A 374 13.84 8.83 7.18
CA PHE A 374 13.85 7.38 7.33
C PHE A 374 13.70 6.99 8.80
N VAL A 375 14.40 7.69 9.70
CA VAL A 375 14.22 7.56 11.16
C VAL A 375 12.78 7.87 11.56
N ARG A 376 12.24 9.01 11.11
CA ARG A 376 10.86 9.41 11.44
C ARG A 376 9.83 8.41 10.94
N ASN A 377 9.96 7.94 9.70
CA ASN A 377 9.03 6.97 9.13
C ASN A 377 9.12 5.62 9.85
N THR A 378 10.32 5.17 10.20
CA THR A 378 10.51 3.96 11.00
C THR A 378 9.87 4.10 12.38
N ASN A 379 10.03 5.25 13.03
CA ASN A 379 9.38 5.53 14.31
C ASN A 379 7.85 5.55 14.19
N HIS A 380 7.32 6.15 13.13
CA HIS A 380 5.87 6.14 12.86
C HIS A 380 5.33 4.72 12.66
N THR A 381 6.01 3.90 11.86
CA THR A 381 5.67 2.48 11.67
C THR A 381 5.71 1.71 12.97
N LEU A 382 6.77 1.89 13.79
CA LEU A 382 6.87 1.23 15.10
C LEU A 382 5.75 1.69 16.05
N ILE A 383 5.40 2.98 16.07
CA ILE A 383 4.28 3.47 16.90
C ILE A 383 2.95 2.84 16.46
N ASN A 384 2.73 2.68 15.16
CA ASN A 384 1.55 2.00 14.61
C ASN A 384 1.52 0.51 15.02
N TYR A 385 2.65 -0.19 14.88
CA TYR A 385 2.81 -1.58 15.32
C TYR A 385 2.59 -1.75 16.83
N GLU A 386 3.26 -0.96 17.66
CA GLU A 386 3.15 -1.03 19.12
C GLU A 386 1.75 -0.67 19.61
N HIS A 387 1.00 0.18 18.88
CA HIS A 387 -0.41 0.40 19.16
C HIS A 387 -1.26 -0.85 18.97
N ALA A 388 -1.02 -1.61 17.89
CA ALA A 388 -1.69 -2.89 17.66
C ALA A 388 -1.30 -3.93 18.72
N GLN A 389 -0.03 -3.94 19.18
CA GLN A 389 0.39 -4.84 20.28
C GLN A 389 -0.27 -4.47 21.60
N ALA A 390 -0.30 -3.18 21.94
CA ALA A 390 -0.92 -2.70 23.17
C ALA A 390 -2.44 -2.87 23.15
N ASN A 391 -3.04 -2.83 21.96
CA ASN A 391 -4.47 -2.99 21.70
C ASN A 391 -5.37 -2.28 22.74
N PRO A 392 -5.22 -0.96 22.93
CA PRO A 392 -5.84 -0.25 24.05
C PRO A 392 -7.37 -0.24 23.99
N TYR A 393 -7.96 -0.59 22.84
CA TYR A 393 -9.40 -0.63 22.61
C TYR A 393 -9.95 -2.06 22.45
N ASN A 394 -9.15 -3.09 22.76
CA ASN A 394 -9.53 -4.50 22.70
C ASN A 394 -10.13 -4.92 21.33
N ARG A 395 -9.50 -4.48 20.24
CA ARG A 395 -9.85 -4.85 18.86
C ARG A 395 -9.53 -6.33 18.63
N ALA A 396 -10.43 -7.04 17.95
CA ALA A 396 -10.25 -8.47 17.71
C ALA A 396 -9.07 -8.73 16.75
N GLY A 397 -8.25 -9.72 17.10
CA GLY A 397 -7.14 -10.19 16.27
C GLY A 397 -5.86 -9.35 16.31
N TYR A 398 -5.89 -8.10 16.79
CA TYR A 398 -4.72 -7.23 16.86
C TYR A 398 -3.55 -7.90 17.58
N GLY A 399 -2.35 -7.77 17.01
CA GLY A 399 -1.15 -8.42 17.52
C GLY A 399 0.00 -8.44 16.52
N PRO A 400 1.02 -9.30 16.68
CA PRO A 400 2.22 -9.28 15.84
C PRO A 400 1.95 -9.53 14.35
N GLY A 401 0.94 -10.33 14.03
CA GLY A 401 0.52 -10.68 12.67
C GLY A 401 -0.65 -9.85 12.11
N VAL A 402 -1.29 -9.01 12.94
CA VAL A 402 -2.46 -8.20 12.57
C VAL A 402 -2.25 -6.79 13.11
N TRP A 403 -1.63 -5.95 12.29
CA TRP A 403 -1.35 -4.55 12.57
C TRP A 403 -1.33 -3.77 11.26
N GLY A 404 -1.34 -2.44 11.37
CA GLY A 404 -1.33 -1.56 10.21
C GLY A 404 -2.64 -0.79 10.08
N LEU A 405 -2.69 0.35 10.77
CA LEU A 405 -3.78 1.32 10.67
C LEU A 405 -3.43 2.38 9.61
N THR A 406 -4.24 2.45 8.55
CA THR A 406 -4.11 3.47 7.49
C THR A 406 -5.47 3.73 6.83
N ALA A 407 -5.52 4.72 5.93
CA ALA A 407 -6.75 5.01 5.20
C ALA A 407 -7.11 3.88 4.21
N SER A 408 -8.38 3.48 4.19
CA SER A 408 -8.89 2.39 3.36
C SER A 408 -10.41 2.37 3.34
N ASP A 409 -10.98 1.41 2.59
CA ASP A 409 -12.35 0.97 2.81
C ASP A 409 -12.56 0.52 4.27
N ASP A 410 -13.79 0.73 4.74
CA ASP A 410 -14.28 0.44 6.08
C ASP A 410 -15.65 -0.24 5.98
N PRO A 411 -16.10 -1.05 6.97
CA PRO A 411 -17.45 -1.59 6.98
C PRO A 411 -18.57 -0.54 6.76
N ASN A 412 -18.30 0.74 7.07
CA ASN A 412 -19.25 1.84 6.93
C ASN A 412 -18.88 2.86 5.84
N GLY A 413 -17.96 2.54 4.94
CA GLY A 413 -17.56 3.41 3.83
C GLY A 413 -16.06 3.49 3.66
N TYR A 414 -15.49 4.66 3.92
CA TYR A 414 -14.06 4.93 3.85
C TYR A 414 -13.63 5.71 5.09
N LEU A 415 -12.49 5.36 5.68
CA LEU A 415 -11.99 6.03 6.87
C LEU A 415 -10.46 6.10 6.84
N ALA A 416 -9.92 7.26 7.24
CA ALA A 416 -8.49 7.45 7.44
C ALA A 416 -8.04 6.84 8.77
N HIS A 417 -7.97 5.50 8.85
CA HIS A 417 -7.64 4.83 10.12
C HIS A 417 -6.25 5.23 10.62
N ALA A 418 -6.14 5.42 11.92
CA ALA A 418 -4.93 5.86 12.60
C ALA A 418 -4.96 5.46 14.08
N PRO A 419 -3.81 5.26 14.73
CA PRO A 419 -3.73 4.88 16.15
C PRO A 419 -4.11 6.03 17.12
N ASP A 420 -4.70 7.11 16.64
CA ASP A 420 -4.90 8.36 17.37
C ASP A 420 -6.07 8.35 18.35
N SER A 421 -7.13 7.59 18.06
CA SER A 421 -8.36 7.59 18.86
C SER A 421 -9.18 6.30 18.62
N PRO A 422 -10.11 5.93 19.51
CA PRO A 422 -10.97 4.76 19.31
C PRO A 422 -11.99 4.93 18.17
N THR A 423 -12.15 6.15 17.62
CA THR A 423 -12.98 6.39 16.44
C THR A 423 -12.22 6.17 15.14
N LEU A 424 -10.90 6.41 15.14
CA LEU A 424 -10.02 6.20 13.97
C LEU A 424 -9.41 4.81 13.94
N ASP A 425 -9.15 4.20 15.10
CA ASP A 425 -8.96 2.76 15.22
C ASP A 425 -10.30 2.17 15.65
N ASN A 426 -11.07 1.63 14.70
CA ASN A 426 -12.32 0.90 14.95
C ASN A 426 -12.14 -0.63 14.83
N GLY A 427 -10.90 -1.13 14.73
CA GLY A 427 -10.57 -2.53 14.51
C GLY A 427 -10.34 -2.92 13.05
N THR A 428 -10.56 -2.02 12.08
CA THR A 428 -10.24 -2.27 10.67
C THR A 428 -8.72 -2.20 10.46
N ILE A 429 -8.15 -3.21 9.80
CA ILE A 429 -6.74 -3.33 9.43
C ILE A 429 -6.63 -3.35 7.91
N THR A 430 -5.61 -2.68 7.40
CA THR A 430 -5.38 -2.52 5.98
C THR A 430 -4.01 -3.11 5.64
N PRO A 431 -3.91 -4.20 4.85
CA PRO A 431 -2.65 -4.87 4.56
C PRO A 431 -1.54 -3.93 4.03
N THR A 432 -1.90 -2.92 3.22
CA THR A 432 -0.92 -1.95 2.69
C THR A 432 -0.15 -1.20 3.78
N ALA A 433 -0.73 -1.00 4.96
CA ALA A 433 -0.07 -0.31 6.06
C ALA A 433 1.19 -1.07 6.51
N ALA A 434 1.05 -2.37 6.80
CA ALA A 434 2.16 -3.20 7.23
C ALA A 434 3.11 -3.49 6.06
N LEU A 435 2.58 -3.88 4.91
CA LEU A 435 3.38 -4.32 3.75
C LEU A 435 4.10 -3.16 3.06
N GLY A 436 3.44 -2.00 2.93
CA GLY A 436 4.06 -0.75 2.47
C GLY A 436 5.16 -0.24 3.42
N SER A 437 5.24 -0.78 4.63
CA SER A 437 6.29 -0.45 5.62
C SER A 437 7.48 -1.41 5.62
N MET A 438 7.60 -2.31 4.63
CA MET A 438 8.70 -3.27 4.50
C MET A 438 10.10 -2.66 4.72
N PRO A 439 10.44 -1.48 4.13
CA PRO A 439 11.78 -0.92 4.30
C PRO A 439 12.08 -0.41 5.71
N TYR A 440 11.04 -0.19 6.52
CA TYR A 440 11.16 0.38 7.87
C TYR A 440 11.18 -0.69 8.95
N THR A 441 10.31 -1.71 8.82
CA THR A 441 10.15 -2.78 9.82
C THR A 441 10.01 -4.16 9.17
N PRO A 442 11.02 -4.64 8.42
CA PRO A 442 10.88 -5.80 7.55
C PRO A 442 10.42 -7.06 8.27
N GLU A 443 10.97 -7.36 9.45
CA GLU A 443 10.58 -8.54 10.23
C GLU A 443 9.10 -8.50 10.69
N LYS A 444 8.64 -7.31 11.12
CA LYS A 444 7.26 -7.10 11.58
C LYS A 444 6.26 -7.12 10.42
N SER A 445 6.64 -6.52 9.30
CA SER A 445 5.83 -6.49 8.08
C SER A 445 5.72 -7.88 7.45
N LEU A 446 6.81 -8.65 7.47
CA LEU A 446 6.83 -10.03 7.00
C LEU A 446 6.02 -10.98 7.90
N THR A 447 6.06 -10.76 9.22
CA THR A 447 5.17 -11.47 10.16
C THR A 447 3.70 -11.21 9.84
N ALA A 448 3.36 -9.95 9.53
CA ALA A 448 2.02 -9.57 9.13
C ALA A 448 1.60 -10.20 7.80
N LEU A 449 2.48 -10.16 6.78
CA LEU A 449 2.27 -10.81 5.48
C LEU A 449 1.97 -12.30 5.66
N LYS A 450 2.84 -13.02 6.39
CA LYS A 450 2.69 -14.46 6.62
C LYS A 450 1.37 -14.77 7.32
N HIS A 451 1.02 -14.02 8.35
CA HIS A 451 -0.23 -14.25 9.08
C HIS A 451 -1.46 -13.95 8.21
N MET A 452 -1.51 -12.77 7.57
CA MET A 452 -2.63 -12.38 6.72
C MET A 452 -2.82 -13.35 5.54
N TYR A 453 -1.74 -13.86 4.98
CA TYR A 453 -1.81 -14.85 3.90
C TYR A 453 -2.14 -16.25 4.43
N ARG A 454 -1.31 -16.84 5.30
CA ARG A 454 -1.45 -18.25 5.71
C ARG A 454 -2.68 -18.52 6.57
N GLU A 455 -3.03 -17.61 7.47
CA GLU A 455 -4.13 -17.82 8.44
C GLU A 455 -5.45 -17.19 8.01
N LEU A 456 -5.40 -16.13 7.19
CA LEU A 456 -6.58 -15.34 6.79
C LEU A 456 -6.79 -15.28 5.27
N GLY A 457 -5.93 -15.91 4.47
CA GLY A 457 -5.88 -15.73 3.01
C GLY A 457 -7.13 -16.21 2.28
N ASP A 458 -7.89 -17.12 2.85
CA ASP A 458 -9.22 -17.53 2.33
C ASP A 458 -10.20 -16.35 2.23
N ARG A 459 -9.95 -15.27 2.97
CA ARG A 459 -10.79 -14.07 3.04
C ARG A 459 -10.06 -12.77 2.72
N THR A 460 -8.73 -12.74 2.80
CA THR A 460 -7.91 -11.53 2.59
C THR A 460 -7.11 -11.55 1.29
N TRP A 461 -7.05 -12.67 0.57
CA TRP A 461 -6.26 -12.82 -0.65
C TRP A 461 -7.14 -13.10 -1.88
N GLY A 462 -6.85 -12.44 -3.00
CA GLY A 462 -7.55 -12.67 -4.26
C GLY A 462 -6.72 -12.33 -5.50
N THR A 463 -7.41 -12.07 -6.61
CA THR A 463 -6.81 -11.96 -7.96
C THR A 463 -5.66 -10.96 -8.07
N TYR A 464 -5.72 -9.89 -7.27
CA TYR A 464 -4.72 -8.81 -7.30
C TYR A 464 -3.88 -8.74 -6.02
N GLY A 465 -3.79 -9.85 -5.28
CA GLY A 465 -3.07 -9.94 -4.01
C GLY A 465 -4.01 -9.73 -2.82
N PHE A 466 -3.53 -9.05 -1.78
CA PHE A 466 -4.39 -8.73 -0.65
C PHE A 466 -5.52 -7.78 -1.03
N TYR A 467 -6.73 -8.05 -0.53
CA TYR A 467 -7.85 -7.10 -0.55
C TYR A 467 -7.56 -5.89 0.33
N ASP A 468 -8.32 -4.81 0.11
CA ASP A 468 -8.06 -3.49 0.67
C ASP A 468 -7.96 -3.47 2.20
N ALA A 469 -8.94 -4.06 2.89
CA ALA A 469 -8.99 -4.04 4.35
C ALA A 469 -9.82 -5.20 4.92
N PHE A 470 -9.71 -5.41 6.24
CA PHE A 470 -10.55 -6.35 6.97
C PHE A 470 -10.76 -5.91 8.42
N ASN A 471 -11.87 -6.34 9.02
CA ASN A 471 -12.21 -6.12 10.42
C ASN A 471 -12.74 -7.42 11.02
N ILE A 472 -11.88 -8.11 11.77
CA ILE A 472 -12.20 -9.42 12.38
C ILE A 472 -13.36 -9.27 13.37
N GLY A 473 -13.40 -8.20 14.14
CA GLY A 473 -14.44 -7.97 15.15
C GLY A 473 -15.83 -7.76 14.55
N ALA A 474 -15.89 -7.17 13.36
CA ALA A 474 -17.11 -7.00 12.58
C ALA A 474 -17.41 -8.18 11.64
N ASN A 475 -16.53 -9.19 11.57
CA ASN A 475 -16.56 -10.25 10.55
C ASN A 475 -16.72 -9.68 9.12
N TRP A 476 -15.99 -8.61 8.82
CA TRP A 476 -16.03 -7.92 7.54
C TRP A 476 -14.67 -8.02 6.86
N TYR A 477 -14.69 -8.29 5.56
CA TYR A 477 -13.53 -8.42 4.71
C TYR A 477 -13.87 -7.69 3.42
N ALA A 478 -12.99 -6.80 2.97
CA ALA A 478 -13.16 -6.12 1.70
C ALA A 478 -13.13 -7.13 0.55
N ASP A 479 -13.95 -6.90 -0.47
CA ASP A 479 -13.83 -7.52 -1.80
C ASP A 479 -13.23 -6.54 -2.83
N SER A 480 -12.76 -5.40 -2.35
CA SER A 480 -12.20 -4.28 -3.10
C SER A 480 -10.67 -4.28 -3.11
N TYR A 481 -10.13 -3.57 -4.10
CA TYR A 481 -8.73 -3.20 -4.22
C TYR A 481 -8.65 -1.72 -4.62
N LEU A 482 -7.76 -0.95 -4.00
CA LEU A 482 -7.51 0.45 -4.34
C LEU A 482 -6.11 0.62 -4.94
N ALA A 483 -5.97 1.44 -6.00
CA ALA A 483 -4.67 1.70 -6.61
C ALA A 483 -3.66 2.26 -5.59
N ILE A 484 -4.14 3.14 -4.73
CA ILE A 484 -3.35 3.84 -3.73
C ILE A 484 -2.86 2.92 -2.62
N ASP A 485 -3.46 1.73 -2.47
CA ASP A 485 -3.09 0.75 -1.45
C ASP A 485 -2.32 -0.43 -2.06
N GLN A 486 -2.65 -0.86 -3.29
CA GLN A 486 -1.86 -1.85 -4.01
C GLN A 486 -0.47 -1.33 -4.41
N GLY A 487 -0.38 -0.06 -4.83
CA GLY A 487 0.85 0.55 -5.33
C GLY A 487 2.00 0.51 -4.33
N PRO A 488 1.81 1.02 -3.09
CA PRO A 488 2.83 0.96 -2.05
C PRO A 488 3.28 -0.44 -1.69
N ILE A 489 2.41 -1.46 -1.72
CA ILE A 489 2.78 -2.85 -1.40
C ILE A 489 3.93 -3.29 -2.32
N ILE A 490 3.72 -3.25 -3.64
CA ILE A 490 4.71 -3.73 -4.60
C ILE A 490 5.98 -2.86 -4.59
N VAL A 491 5.83 -1.54 -4.53
CA VAL A 491 6.95 -0.59 -4.62
C VAL A 491 7.82 -0.63 -3.36
N MET A 492 7.22 -0.66 -2.18
CA MET A 492 7.99 -0.63 -0.92
C MET A 492 8.60 -2.00 -0.60
N ILE A 493 7.99 -3.12 -1.02
CA ILE A 493 8.68 -4.41 -1.01
C ILE A 493 9.94 -4.33 -1.89
N GLU A 494 9.86 -3.73 -3.08
CA GLU A 494 11.03 -3.61 -3.95
C GLU A 494 12.12 -2.70 -3.36
N ASN A 495 11.74 -1.54 -2.81
CA ASN A 495 12.70 -0.65 -2.16
C ASN A 495 13.38 -1.29 -0.94
N TYR A 496 12.69 -2.17 -0.22
CA TYR A 496 13.30 -2.98 0.84
C TYR A 496 14.31 -3.98 0.27
N ARG A 497 13.98 -4.66 -0.82
CA ARG A 497 14.81 -5.73 -1.39
C ARG A 497 16.06 -5.20 -2.10
N SER A 498 15.94 -4.12 -2.85
CA SER A 498 17.00 -3.61 -3.74
C SER A 498 17.23 -2.11 -3.66
N GLY A 499 16.25 -1.33 -3.20
CA GLY A 499 16.28 0.13 -3.31
C GLY A 499 16.05 0.66 -4.73
N LEU A 500 15.59 -0.18 -5.66
CA LEU A 500 15.50 0.14 -7.09
C LEU A 500 14.77 1.46 -7.39
N LEU A 501 13.56 1.66 -6.87
CA LEU A 501 12.75 2.82 -7.23
C LEU A 501 13.31 4.10 -6.59
N TRP A 502 13.90 3.95 -5.41
CA TRP A 502 14.69 5.00 -4.74
C TRP A 502 15.88 5.44 -5.59
N ASP A 503 16.71 4.50 -6.03
CA ASP A 503 17.90 4.80 -6.83
C ASP A 503 17.51 5.46 -8.16
N LEU A 504 16.49 4.93 -8.82
CA LEU A 504 15.95 5.48 -10.07
C LEU A 504 15.44 6.91 -9.90
N PHE A 505 14.51 7.16 -8.97
CA PHE A 505 13.97 8.51 -8.78
C PHE A 505 15.05 9.51 -8.38
N MET A 506 15.93 9.14 -7.44
CA MET A 506 17.00 10.01 -6.94
C MET A 506 18.08 10.30 -7.99
N SER A 507 18.21 9.46 -9.03
CA SER A 507 19.10 9.72 -10.17
C SER A 507 18.61 10.83 -11.11
N SER A 508 17.37 11.31 -10.96
CA SER A 508 16.86 12.44 -11.73
C SER A 508 17.67 13.71 -11.43
N PRO A 509 18.25 14.38 -12.45
CA PRO A 509 19.20 15.48 -12.25
C PRO A 509 18.61 16.70 -11.55
N GLU A 510 17.29 16.83 -11.51
CA GLU A 510 16.58 17.92 -10.85
C GLU A 510 16.47 17.74 -9.32
N ILE A 511 16.58 16.52 -8.81
CA ILE A 511 16.26 16.20 -7.40
C ILE A 511 17.37 16.63 -6.45
N ALA A 512 18.63 16.23 -6.71
CA ALA A 512 19.74 16.58 -5.82
C ALA A 512 19.90 18.12 -5.64
N PRO A 513 19.89 18.95 -6.70
CA PRO A 513 19.93 20.41 -6.53
C PRO A 513 18.74 20.97 -5.74
N ALA A 514 17.56 20.36 -5.83
CA ALA A 514 16.39 20.78 -5.07
C ALA A 514 16.55 20.49 -3.57
N LEU A 515 17.08 19.31 -3.22
CA LEU A 515 17.36 18.93 -1.84
C LEU A 515 18.42 19.84 -1.23
N ASP A 516 19.51 20.12 -1.95
CA ASP A 516 20.54 21.08 -1.53
C ASP A 516 19.93 22.47 -1.28
N ALA A 517 19.05 22.93 -2.17
CA ALA A 517 18.41 24.23 -2.05
C ALA A 517 17.41 24.32 -0.87
N VAL A 518 16.80 23.20 -0.49
CA VAL A 518 15.98 23.08 0.73
C VAL A 518 16.85 22.99 1.99
N GLY A 519 18.11 22.58 1.87
CA GLY A 519 19.04 22.43 2.98
C GLY A 519 19.06 21.03 3.58
N PHE A 520 18.80 20.00 2.77
CA PHE A 520 19.11 18.63 3.16
C PHE A 520 20.62 18.45 3.27
N VAL A 521 21.03 17.63 4.23
CA VAL A 521 22.42 17.23 4.48
C VAL A 521 22.48 15.73 4.73
N GLU A 522 23.67 15.15 4.56
CA GLU A 522 23.93 13.76 4.92
C GLU A 522 23.67 13.54 6.41
N ASP A 523 23.02 12.43 6.74
CA ASP A 523 22.77 12.00 8.11
C ASP A 523 22.70 10.48 8.20
N THR A 524 23.69 9.90 8.87
CA THR A 524 23.82 8.47 9.10
C THR A 524 23.07 7.99 10.35
N THR A 525 22.32 8.87 11.02
CA THR A 525 21.46 8.50 12.15
C THR A 525 20.49 7.39 11.73
N THR A 526 20.52 6.26 12.44
CA THR A 526 19.59 5.15 12.24
C THR A 526 18.39 5.25 13.20
N ALA A 527 17.28 4.58 12.84
CA ALA A 527 15.96 4.73 13.45
C ALA A 527 15.87 4.49 14.96
N VAL A 528 16.91 3.86 15.51
CA VAL A 528 16.94 3.36 16.86
C VAL A 528 18.11 4.09 17.50
N ALA A 529 17.85 4.97 18.49
CA ALA A 529 18.94 5.56 19.28
C ALA A 529 19.92 4.45 19.62
N ALA A 530 21.18 4.58 19.19
CA ALA A 530 22.14 3.50 19.30
C ALA A 530 22.08 2.95 20.73
N LEU A 531 21.93 1.63 20.84
CA LEU A 531 22.07 0.99 22.14
C LEU A 531 23.43 1.41 22.69
N PRO A 532 23.51 1.99 23.90
CA PRO A 532 24.78 2.14 24.57
C PRO A 532 25.56 0.82 24.48
N ASP A 533 26.86 0.86 24.15
CA ASP A 533 27.70 -0.32 23.84
C ASP A 533 27.76 -1.35 24.98
N PHE A 534 27.25 -0.94 26.14
CA PHE A 534 27.18 -1.70 27.36
C PHE A 534 25.96 -2.65 27.39
N LEU A 535 24.96 -2.41 26.54
CA LEU A 535 23.76 -3.22 26.35
C LEU A 535 23.92 -4.12 25.13
N ALA A 536 23.61 -5.41 25.28
CA ALA A 536 23.53 -6.33 24.15
C ALA A 536 22.16 -6.27 23.45
N ASP A 537 21.11 -5.96 24.20
CA ASP A 537 19.71 -5.86 23.72
C ASP A 537 19.01 -4.66 24.35
N ARG A 538 17.86 -4.26 23.77
CA ARG A 538 16.99 -3.24 24.37
C ARG A 538 16.38 -3.78 25.66
N PRO A 539 16.53 -3.09 26.80
CA PRO A 539 15.93 -3.51 28.04
C PRO A 539 14.41 -3.42 27.99
N LEU A 540 13.74 -4.31 28.70
CA LEU A 540 12.28 -4.39 28.79
C LEU A 540 11.82 -4.13 30.22
N VAL A 541 10.68 -3.47 30.41
CA VAL A 541 10.04 -3.31 31.72
C VAL A 541 8.66 -3.94 31.72
N PHE A 542 8.37 -4.79 32.71
CA PHE A 542 7.09 -5.48 32.85
C PHE A 542 6.61 -5.49 34.32
N PRO A 543 5.32 -5.27 34.63
CA PRO A 543 4.26 -4.90 33.70
C PRO A 543 4.42 -3.47 33.19
N ASN A 544 4.03 -3.25 31.94
CA ASN A 544 3.95 -1.94 31.31
C ASN A 544 2.74 -1.97 30.35
N PRO A 545 1.57 -1.47 30.77
CA PRO A 545 1.36 -0.57 31.90
C PRO A 545 1.49 -1.24 33.28
N ALA A 546 2.09 -0.56 34.25
CA ALA A 546 2.15 -0.98 35.66
C ALA A 546 1.01 -0.40 36.49
N THR A 547 0.56 -1.14 37.50
CA THR A 547 -0.36 -0.63 38.52
C THR A 547 0.35 0.30 39.49
N ALA A 548 -0.32 1.36 39.93
CA ALA A 548 0.24 2.34 40.87
C ALA A 548 0.69 1.67 42.18
N GLY A 549 1.98 1.80 42.51
CA GLY A 549 2.58 1.18 43.69
C GLY A 549 2.96 -0.30 43.53
N GLY A 550 2.74 -0.89 42.35
CA GLY A 550 3.23 -2.22 41.99
C GLY A 550 4.74 -2.27 41.76
N ALA A 551 5.32 -3.46 41.93
CA ALA A 551 6.69 -3.73 41.50
C ALA A 551 6.73 -3.95 39.98
N ALA A 552 7.81 -3.54 39.32
CA ALA A 552 8.10 -3.94 37.95
C ALA A 552 9.40 -4.73 37.88
N GLN A 553 9.56 -5.52 36.84
CA GLN A 553 10.80 -6.19 36.46
C GLN A 553 11.41 -5.45 35.28
N LEU A 554 12.65 -5.03 35.43
CA LEU A 554 13.49 -4.55 34.34
C LEU A 554 14.41 -5.67 33.89
N GLN A 555 14.20 -6.14 32.67
CA GLN A 555 15.06 -7.11 32.00
C GLN A 555 16.16 -6.38 31.24
N LEU A 556 17.41 -6.74 31.47
CA LEU A 556 18.61 -6.07 30.98
C LEU A 556 19.64 -7.08 30.50
N THR A 557 20.01 -7.06 29.22
CA THR A 557 21.13 -7.88 28.71
C THR A 557 22.39 -7.02 28.60
N LEU A 558 23.39 -7.31 29.41
CA LEU A 558 24.66 -6.59 29.41
C LEU A 558 25.68 -7.24 28.47
N ALA A 559 26.23 -6.46 27.53
CA ALA A 559 27.27 -6.94 26.61
C ALA A 559 28.59 -7.27 27.33
N ARG A 560 28.83 -6.64 28.48
CA ARG A 560 30.04 -6.81 29.31
C ARG A 560 29.76 -6.48 30.78
N PRO A 561 30.54 -7.02 31.73
CA PRO A 561 30.45 -6.66 33.15
C PRO A 561 30.64 -5.16 33.37
N GLN A 562 29.79 -4.53 34.19
CA GLN A 562 29.82 -3.10 34.45
C GLN A 562 28.93 -2.69 35.62
N THR A 563 29.02 -1.43 36.02
CA THR A 563 28.07 -0.82 36.98
C THR A 563 26.88 -0.21 36.26
N VAL A 564 25.66 -0.52 36.72
CA VAL A 564 24.41 0.04 36.20
C VAL A 564 23.61 0.72 37.30
N SER A 565 22.98 1.85 37.00
CA SER A 565 21.96 2.47 37.85
C SER A 565 20.67 2.70 37.06
N VAL A 566 19.54 2.69 37.76
CA VAL A 566 18.22 2.93 37.17
C VAL A 566 17.53 4.05 37.93
N GLN A 567 17.15 5.09 37.21
CA GLN A 567 16.42 6.23 37.76
C GLN A 567 15.02 6.31 37.18
N LEU A 568 14.04 6.62 38.01
CA LEU A 568 12.71 7.03 37.59
C LEU A 568 12.71 8.53 37.32
N VAL A 569 12.34 8.94 36.12
CA VAL A 569 12.25 10.34 35.70
C VAL A 569 10.83 10.67 35.24
N ASP A 570 10.39 11.92 35.45
CA ASP A 570 9.14 12.41 34.87
C ASP A 570 9.31 12.81 33.40
N VAL A 571 8.20 13.17 32.74
CA VAL A 571 8.19 13.58 31.33
C VAL A 571 9.01 14.82 30.99
N THR A 572 9.44 15.58 32.01
CA THR A 572 10.32 16.75 31.84
C THR A 572 11.80 16.38 31.97
N GLY A 573 12.12 15.12 32.24
CA GLY A 573 13.48 14.62 32.48
C GLY A 573 13.96 14.82 33.91
N ARG A 574 13.11 15.25 34.84
CA ARG A 574 13.49 15.41 36.25
C ARG A 574 13.48 14.06 36.96
N THR A 575 14.58 13.70 37.61
CA THR A 575 14.69 12.50 38.45
C THR A 575 13.76 12.58 39.65
N LEU A 576 12.83 11.64 39.73
CA LEU A 576 11.91 11.45 40.84
C LEU A 576 12.51 10.55 41.92
N GLU A 577 13.16 9.47 41.50
CA GLU A 577 13.71 8.46 42.40
C GLU A 577 14.86 7.68 41.73
N THR A 578 15.84 7.22 42.52
CA THR A 578 16.77 6.18 42.07
C THR A 578 16.23 4.82 42.51
N LEU A 579 15.83 4.00 41.54
CA LEU A 579 15.22 2.68 41.75
C LEU A 579 16.28 1.58 41.94
N VAL A 580 17.40 1.70 41.22
CA VAL A 580 18.57 0.84 41.37
C VAL A 580 19.78 1.75 41.56
N THR A 581 20.37 1.70 42.75
CA THR A 581 21.65 2.37 43.01
C THR A 581 22.76 1.72 42.17
N PRO A 582 23.84 2.45 41.83
CA PRO A 582 24.94 1.89 41.04
C PRO A 582 25.37 0.51 41.55
N THR A 583 25.09 -0.53 40.76
CA THR A 583 25.30 -1.94 41.12
C THR A 583 26.15 -2.60 40.06
N ALA A 584 27.22 -3.28 40.47
CA ALA A 584 28.07 -4.05 39.56
C ALA A 584 27.35 -5.34 39.15
N LEU A 585 27.19 -5.53 37.84
CA LEU A 585 26.55 -6.69 37.23
C LEU A 585 27.53 -7.36 36.24
N ALA A 586 27.45 -8.69 36.13
CA ALA A 586 28.20 -9.45 35.14
C ALA A 586 27.65 -9.21 33.71
N GLY A 587 28.38 -9.62 32.67
CA GLY A 587 27.79 -9.71 31.32
C GLY A 587 26.69 -10.78 31.27
N GLY A 588 25.71 -10.61 30.39
CA GLY A 588 24.55 -11.50 30.23
C GLY A 588 23.24 -10.87 30.72
N LEU A 589 22.20 -11.71 30.76
CA LEU A 589 20.83 -11.33 31.12
C LEU A 589 20.67 -11.12 32.63
N HIS A 590 20.01 -10.04 33.02
CA HIS A 590 19.64 -9.71 34.40
C HIS A 590 18.18 -9.30 34.48
N GLU A 591 17.53 -9.67 35.58
CA GLU A 591 16.18 -9.21 35.93
C GLU A 591 16.26 -8.42 37.23
N LEU A 592 15.95 -7.12 37.16
CA LEU A 592 16.01 -6.19 38.27
C LEU A 592 14.61 -5.83 38.71
N THR A 593 14.25 -6.16 39.94
CA THR A 593 12.95 -5.76 40.49
C THR A 593 12.98 -4.30 40.94
N LEU A 594 12.12 -3.49 40.33
CA LEU A 594 11.95 -2.06 40.57
C LEU A 594 10.78 -1.82 41.52
N HIS A 595 11.04 -1.13 42.63
CA HIS A 595 10.04 -0.77 43.63
C HIS A 595 9.96 0.76 43.82
N PRO A 596 9.04 1.46 43.15
CA PRO A 596 8.88 2.90 43.32
C PRO A 596 8.33 3.22 44.70
N ARG A 597 9.12 3.90 45.53
CA ARG A 597 8.68 4.38 46.85
C ARG A 597 7.90 5.68 46.74
N THR A 598 8.21 6.47 45.72
CA THR A 598 7.53 7.74 45.41
C THR A 598 6.04 7.57 45.07
N ARG A 599 5.59 6.34 44.76
CA ARG A 599 4.21 5.99 44.36
C ARG A 599 3.65 7.00 43.34
N PRO A 600 4.24 7.05 42.14
CA PRO A 600 3.89 8.07 41.16
C PRO A 600 2.40 7.98 40.81
N SER A 601 1.76 9.13 40.61
CA SER A 601 0.37 9.17 40.14
C SER A 601 0.27 8.55 38.75
N GLN A 602 -0.94 8.14 38.34
CA GLN A 602 -1.21 7.68 36.97
C GLN A 602 -0.59 8.64 35.94
N GLY A 603 0.18 8.11 35.00
CA GLY A 603 0.90 8.91 34.02
C GLY A 603 2.06 8.15 33.38
N LEU A 604 2.65 8.77 32.36
CA LEU A 604 3.86 8.27 31.72
C LEU A 604 5.09 8.74 32.50
N TYR A 605 5.99 7.80 32.81
CA TYR A 605 7.31 8.06 33.37
C TYR A 605 8.35 7.39 32.48
N TYR A 606 9.62 7.65 32.76
CA TYR A 606 10.70 6.92 32.11
C TYR A 606 11.66 6.31 33.13
N LEU A 607 12.20 5.14 32.79
CA LEU A 607 13.33 4.52 33.46
C LEU A 607 14.58 4.90 32.69
N MET A 608 15.45 5.70 33.28
CA MET A 608 16.78 5.99 32.75
C MET A 608 17.77 4.96 33.27
N VAL A 609 18.25 4.10 32.39
CA VAL A 609 19.29 3.10 32.66
C VAL A 609 20.63 3.70 32.29
N THR A 610 21.54 3.85 33.25
CA THR A 610 22.84 4.49 33.06
C THR A 610 23.97 3.51 33.36
N GLY A 611 24.92 3.38 32.43
CA GLY A 611 26.14 2.58 32.58
C GLY A 611 27.26 3.34 33.28
N GLN A 612 28.35 2.65 33.60
CA GLN A 612 29.46 3.16 34.42
C GLN A 612 30.16 4.41 33.85
N HIS A 613 30.12 4.61 32.53
CA HIS A 613 30.74 5.73 31.85
C HIS A 613 29.78 6.89 31.55
N GLY A 614 28.57 6.86 32.12
CA GLY A 614 27.56 7.93 31.96
C GLY A 614 26.68 7.78 30.70
N GLU A 615 26.94 6.78 29.87
CA GLU A 615 26.06 6.39 28.77
C GLU A 615 24.69 5.97 29.32
N SER A 616 23.58 6.36 28.68
CA SER A 616 22.24 6.05 29.18
C SER A 616 21.21 5.79 28.11
N LEU A 617 20.22 4.96 28.44
CA LEU A 617 19.02 4.70 27.64
C LEU A 617 17.77 4.95 28.50
N THR A 618 16.77 5.64 27.94
CA THR A 618 15.47 5.85 28.59
C THR A 618 14.41 4.89 28.06
N LEU A 619 13.67 4.26 28.97
CA LEU A 619 12.59 3.32 28.68
C LEU A 619 11.26 3.91 29.18
N PRO A 620 10.18 3.89 28.39
CA PRO A 620 8.87 4.34 28.86
C PRO A 620 8.33 3.39 29.93
N TRP A 621 7.69 3.94 30.95
CA TRP A 621 6.97 3.16 31.94
C TRP A 621 5.64 3.84 32.27
N LEU A 622 4.55 3.29 31.75
CA LEU A 622 3.21 3.81 31.95
C LEU A 622 2.65 3.27 33.26
N ILE A 623 2.23 4.16 34.16
CA ILE A 623 1.58 3.79 35.42
C ILE A 623 0.08 4.07 35.30
N THR A 624 -0.74 3.04 35.50
CA THR A 624 -2.20 3.08 35.52
C THR A 624 -2.74 2.87 36.95
N ARG A 625 -4.02 3.19 37.17
CA ARG A 625 -4.69 2.94 38.46
C ARG A 625 -4.78 1.47 38.80
#